data_AF-A0AAV7UQ19-F1
#
_entry.id   AF-A0AAV7UQ19-F1
#
_cell.length_a   1.000
_cell.length_b   1.000
_cell.length_c   1.000
_cell.angle_alpha   90.00
_cell.angle_beta   90.00
_cell.angle_gamma   90.00
#
_symmetry.space_group_name_H-M   'P 1'
#
loop_
_entity.id
_entity.type
_entity.pdbx_description
1 polymer ?
#
loop_
_entity_poly.entity_id
_entity_poly.type
_entity_poly.pdbx_seq_one_letter_code
_entity_poly.pdbx_strand_id
1 'polypeptide(L)'
;MPRFTAKLYPLQDMLKDLPDSIPNDCFVASLVMFTSVVEDANIRDSVDEKVDVALKKVYSGAPLSLRARIYRTYVVQSLISDTKSLYRALDESSDCSEVLEYIDHQVEFLSDVPFDIVRVSAVSGGACVVARHNLVLRDWEIDADQRSSALQMPFQGSVLFGTQLKEKLHKLCKEKKNPSSLKSLPGDRQPSKLKSSLHQPFNGSLFAPRGRFQPDGAVKGN
;
A
#
# COMPACT_ATOMS: atom_id res chain seq x y z
N MET A 1 -10.85 2.12 -9.26
CA MET A 1 -9.62 1.30 -9.33
C MET A 1 -9.49 0.77 -10.75
N PRO A 2 -8.29 0.81 -11.36
CA PRO A 2 -8.14 0.28 -12.71
C PRO A 2 -8.46 -1.21 -12.69
N ARG A 3 -9.52 -1.62 -13.39
CA ARG A 3 -9.94 -3.03 -13.56
C ARG A 3 -8.88 -3.91 -14.23
N PHE A 4 -7.77 -3.32 -14.67
CA PHE A 4 -6.70 -3.94 -15.43
C PHE A 4 -5.92 -4.99 -14.63
N THR A 5 -5.64 -4.71 -13.36
CA THR A 5 -4.74 -5.52 -12.54
C THR A 5 -5.37 -6.84 -12.08
N ALA A 6 -6.71 -6.92 -12.00
CA ALA A 6 -7.41 -8.16 -11.66
C ALA A 6 -7.28 -9.23 -12.78
N LYS A 7 -7.13 -8.79 -14.04
CA LYS A 7 -6.89 -9.69 -15.18
C LYS A 7 -5.43 -10.16 -15.26
N LEU A 8 -4.49 -9.28 -14.89
CA LEU A 8 -3.05 -9.56 -14.95
C LEU A 8 -2.57 -10.53 -13.87
N TYR A 9 -3.26 -10.56 -12.72
CA TYR A 9 -2.87 -11.39 -11.57
C TYR A 9 -4.05 -12.27 -11.10
N PRO A 10 -4.44 -13.32 -11.86
CA PRO A 10 -5.60 -14.14 -11.54
C PRO A 10 -5.37 -14.94 -10.25
N LEU A 11 -6.32 -15.00 -9.32
CA LEU A 11 -6.11 -15.80 -8.11
C LEU A 11 -6.32 -17.29 -8.39
N GLN A 12 -5.38 -18.13 -7.93
CA GLN A 12 -5.61 -19.57 -7.79
C GLN A 12 -6.70 -19.84 -6.73
N ASP A 13 -7.33 -21.01 -6.81
CA ASP A 13 -8.49 -21.41 -5.99
C ASP A 13 -8.30 -21.15 -4.49
N MET A 14 -7.09 -21.38 -3.97
CA MET A 14 -6.72 -21.20 -2.55
C MET A 14 -6.85 -19.76 -2.03
N LEU A 15 -6.90 -18.77 -2.91
CA LEU A 15 -6.97 -17.35 -2.57
C LEU A 15 -8.25 -16.69 -3.08
N LYS A 16 -9.15 -17.43 -3.76
CA LYS A 16 -10.45 -16.92 -4.21
C LYS A 16 -11.30 -16.35 -3.08
N ASP A 17 -11.10 -16.87 -1.87
CA ASP A 17 -11.77 -16.41 -0.66
C ASP A 17 -11.22 -15.08 -0.13
N LEU A 18 -10.16 -14.53 -0.73
CA LEU A 18 -9.66 -13.22 -0.35
C LEU A 18 -10.70 -12.17 -0.75
N PRO A 19 -11.35 -11.51 0.22
CA PRO A 19 -12.50 -10.67 -0.07
C PRO A 19 -12.11 -9.48 -0.96
N ASP A 20 -12.75 -9.37 -2.12
CA ASP A 20 -12.60 -8.22 -3.03
C ASP A 20 -13.25 -6.93 -2.48
N SER A 21 -14.11 -7.09 -1.47
CA SER A 21 -14.83 -6.01 -0.80
C SER A 21 -14.70 -6.12 0.71
N ILE A 22 -14.74 -4.99 1.40
CA ILE A 22 -14.79 -4.97 2.87
C ILE A 22 -16.00 -5.82 3.32
N PRO A 23 -15.81 -6.82 4.19
CA PRO A 23 -16.92 -7.57 4.74
C PRO A 23 -17.78 -6.63 5.58
N ASN A 24 -19.06 -6.51 5.22
CA ASN A 24 -20.05 -5.82 6.03
C ASN A 24 -20.92 -6.86 6.72
N ASP A 25 -20.86 -6.92 8.05
CA ASP A 25 -21.70 -7.81 8.83
C ASP A 25 -23.13 -7.23 8.90
N CYS A 26 -24.09 -7.96 8.31
CA CYS A 26 -25.49 -7.54 8.28
C CYS A 26 -26.11 -7.44 9.69
N PHE A 27 -25.62 -8.24 10.65
CA PHE A 27 -26.07 -8.16 12.03
C PHE A 27 -25.57 -6.90 12.72
N VAL A 28 -24.35 -6.45 12.43
CA VAL A 28 -23.83 -5.17 12.94
C VAL A 28 -24.63 -4.01 12.35
N ALA A 29 -24.91 -4.03 11.04
CA ALA A 29 -25.75 -3.02 10.41
C ALA A 29 -27.15 -2.98 11.03
N SER A 30 -27.75 -4.15 11.28
CA SER A 30 -29.07 -4.27 11.92
C SER A 30 -29.04 -3.78 13.36
N LEU A 31 -28.02 -4.16 14.13
CA LEU A 31 -27.83 -3.71 15.51
C LEU A 31 -27.70 -2.19 15.58
N VAL A 32 -26.93 -1.56 14.69
CA VAL A 32 -26.81 -0.09 14.62
C VAL A 32 -28.16 0.56 14.35
N MET A 33 -28.95 0.03 13.41
CA MET A 33 -30.29 0.53 13.11
C MET A 33 -31.27 0.38 14.30
N PHE A 34 -31.18 -0.72 15.06
CA PHE A 34 -32.07 -0.95 16.21
C PHE A 34 -31.64 -0.24 17.50
N THR A 35 -30.36 0.16 17.60
CA THR A 35 -29.80 0.81 18.81
C THR A 35 -29.56 2.30 18.65
N SER A 36 -29.77 2.87 17.46
CA SER A 36 -29.65 4.32 17.27
C SER A 36 -30.79 5.05 17.98
N VAL A 37 -30.47 5.76 19.06
CA VAL A 37 -31.43 6.50 19.92
C VAL A 37 -31.84 7.86 19.34
N VAL A 38 -31.32 8.25 18.16
CA VAL A 38 -31.54 9.59 17.61
C VAL A 38 -32.62 9.55 16.53
N GLU A 39 -33.79 10.13 16.82
CA GLU A 39 -34.97 10.08 15.95
C GLU A 39 -34.90 11.00 14.70
N ASP A 40 -33.98 11.97 14.64
CA ASP A 40 -33.93 12.97 13.54
C ASP A 40 -32.52 13.33 13.01
N ALA A 41 -31.47 12.61 13.40
CA ALA A 41 -30.14 12.83 12.83
C ALA A 41 -29.94 11.92 11.62
N ASN A 42 -29.54 12.51 10.49
CA ASN A 42 -29.00 11.78 9.35
C ASN A 42 -27.93 10.79 9.85
N ILE A 43 -28.28 9.49 9.91
CA ILE A 43 -27.51 8.44 10.61
C ILE A 43 -26.07 8.31 10.08
N ARG A 44 -25.80 8.86 8.89
CA ARG A 44 -24.46 9.07 8.35
C ARG A 44 -24.26 10.51 7.91
N ASP A 45 -23.29 11.17 8.51
CA ASP A 45 -22.82 12.46 8.00
C ASP A 45 -22.21 12.29 6.60
N SER A 46 -22.43 13.28 5.73
CA SER A 46 -21.85 13.29 4.37
C SER A 46 -20.31 13.17 4.37
N VAL A 47 -19.67 13.54 5.48
CA VAL A 47 -18.23 13.37 5.71
C VAL A 47 -17.89 11.90 5.96
N ASP A 48 -18.67 11.20 6.78
CA ASP A 48 -18.48 9.78 7.07
C ASP A 48 -18.69 8.93 5.82
N GLU A 49 -19.60 9.33 4.92
CA GLU A 49 -19.72 8.72 3.60
C GLU A 49 -18.44 8.83 2.78
N LYS A 50 -17.84 10.02 2.71
CA LYS A 50 -16.57 10.25 1.98
C LYS A 50 -15.41 9.47 2.59
N VAL A 51 -15.35 9.37 3.92
CA VAL A 51 -14.34 8.57 4.64
C VAL A 51 -14.52 7.09 4.32
N ASP A 52 -15.74 6.55 4.40
CA ASP A 52 -16.04 5.16 4.07
C ASP A 52 -15.67 4.81 2.61
N VAL A 53 -16.03 5.67 1.65
CA VAL A 53 -15.63 5.49 0.24
C VAL A 53 -14.11 5.47 0.08
N ALA A 54 -13.39 6.33 0.80
CA ALA A 54 -11.94 6.36 0.78
C ALA A 54 -11.34 5.08 1.41
N LEU A 55 -11.88 4.62 2.53
CA LEU A 55 -11.44 3.38 3.19
C LEU A 55 -11.70 2.14 2.33
N LYS A 56 -12.83 2.07 1.63
CA LYS A 56 -13.12 1.04 0.61
C LYS A 56 -12.08 1.02 -0.51
N LYS A 57 -11.61 2.19 -0.95
CA LYS A 57 -10.51 2.29 -1.92
C LYS A 57 -9.18 1.81 -1.34
N VAL A 58 -8.86 2.14 -0.09
CA VAL A 58 -7.65 1.63 0.59
C VAL A 58 -7.70 0.10 0.64
N TYR A 59 -8.82 -0.45 1.11
CA TYR A 59 -9.03 -1.89 1.28
C TYR A 59 -8.91 -2.62 -0.05
N SER A 60 -9.60 -2.16 -1.11
CA SER A 60 -9.55 -2.82 -2.42
C SER A 60 -8.15 -2.84 -3.08
N GLY A 61 -7.26 -1.90 -2.73
CA GLY A 61 -5.87 -1.94 -3.21
C GLY A 61 -4.98 -2.93 -2.47
N ALA A 62 -5.28 -3.28 -1.22
CA ALA A 62 -4.50 -4.24 -0.44
C ALA A 62 -4.46 -5.67 -1.05
N PRO A 63 -5.59 -6.34 -1.36
CA PRO A 63 -5.58 -7.66 -1.95
C PRO A 63 -4.94 -7.62 -3.34
N LEU A 64 -5.10 -6.53 -4.08
CA LEU A 64 -4.51 -6.37 -5.40
C LEU A 64 -2.98 -6.28 -5.35
N SER A 65 -2.43 -5.49 -4.42
CA SER A 65 -0.98 -5.46 -4.17
C SER A 65 -0.48 -6.83 -3.69
N LEU A 66 -1.25 -7.53 -2.86
CA LEU A 66 -0.89 -8.87 -2.39
C LEU A 66 -0.82 -9.88 -3.55
N ARG A 67 -1.80 -9.86 -4.47
CA ARG A 67 -1.80 -10.70 -5.68
C ARG A 67 -0.52 -10.53 -6.49
N ALA A 68 -0.19 -9.28 -6.83
CA ALA A 68 1.02 -8.98 -7.60
C ALA A 68 2.30 -9.48 -6.91
N ARG A 69 2.39 -9.37 -5.58
CA ARG A 69 3.53 -9.88 -4.80
C ARG A 69 3.63 -11.41 -4.79
N ILE A 70 2.49 -12.11 -4.70
CA ILE A 70 2.44 -13.57 -4.77
C ILE A 70 2.94 -14.03 -6.13
N TYR A 71 2.41 -13.46 -7.22
CA TYR A 71 2.86 -13.75 -8.58
C TYR A 71 4.34 -13.48 -8.79
N ARG A 72 4.84 -12.34 -8.31
CA ARG A 72 6.27 -12.02 -8.33
C ARG A 72 7.10 -13.12 -7.66
N THR A 73 6.64 -13.61 -6.51
CA THR A 73 7.36 -14.65 -5.75
C THR A 73 7.38 -15.97 -6.51
N TYR A 74 6.25 -16.35 -7.12
CA TYR A 74 6.15 -17.55 -7.95
C TYR A 74 7.07 -17.48 -9.17
N VAL A 75 7.06 -16.37 -9.91
CA VAL A 75 7.91 -16.19 -11.09
C VAL A 75 9.39 -16.15 -10.71
N VAL A 76 9.76 -15.53 -9.58
CA VAL A 76 11.15 -15.60 -9.09
C VAL A 76 11.57 -17.05 -8.77
N GLN A 77 10.69 -17.86 -8.18
CA GLN A 77 10.98 -19.27 -7.92
C GLN A 77 11.13 -20.08 -9.22
N SER A 78 10.26 -19.84 -10.20
CA SER A 78 10.37 -20.45 -11.53
C SER A 78 11.69 -20.05 -12.18
N LEU A 79 12.01 -18.76 -12.24
CA LEU A 79 13.26 -18.24 -12.82
C LEU A 79 14.50 -18.90 -12.22
N ILE A 80 14.54 -19.08 -10.89
CA ILE A 80 15.65 -19.79 -10.22
C ILE A 80 15.74 -21.26 -10.67
N SER A 81 14.59 -21.93 -10.85
CA SER A 81 14.53 -23.31 -11.34
C SER A 81 14.98 -23.39 -12.79
N ASP A 82 14.45 -22.52 -13.66
CA ASP A 82 14.70 -22.51 -15.09
C ASP A 82 16.15 -22.14 -15.40
N THR A 83 16.72 -21.21 -14.63
CA THR A 83 18.16 -20.89 -14.70
C THR A 83 19.03 -22.11 -14.35
N LYS A 84 18.64 -22.95 -13.38
CA LYS A 84 19.37 -24.20 -13.07
C LYS A 84 19.24 -25.23 -14.20
N SER A 85 18.06 -25.33 -14.81
CA SER A 85 17.84 -26.18 -15.99
C SER A 85 18.70 -25.71 -17.17
N LEU A 86 18.82 -24.40 -17.38
CA LEU A 86 19.69 -23.81 -18.40
C LEU A 86 21.16 -24.21 -18.20
N TYR A 87 21.67 -24.12 -16.97
CA TYR A 87 23.05 -24.54 -16.69
C TYR A 87 23.27 -26.03 -17.01
N ARG A 88 22.32 -26.90 -16.69
CA ARG A 88 22.42 -28.34 -17.02
C ARG A 88 22.38 -28.60 -18.52
N ALA A 89 21.48 -27.93 -19.24
CA ALA A 89 21.37 -28.07 -20.69
C ALA A 89 22.65 -27.59 -21.39
N LEU A 90 23.30 -26.54 -20.86
CA LEU A 90 24.58 -26.06 -21.35
C LEU A 90 25.72 -27.07 -21.11
N ASP A 91 25.76 -27.71 -19.94
CA ASP A 91 26.71 -28.77 -19.62
C ASP A 91 26.52 -30.01 -20.53
N GLU A 92 25.28 -30.31 -20.90
CA GLU A 92 24.89 -31.43 -21.77
C GLU A 92 25.01 -31.11 -23.27
N SER A 93 25.40 -29.88 -23.66
CA SER A 93 25.44 -29.39 -25.05
C SER A 93 24.10 -29.51 -25.80
N SER A 94 22.99 -29.41 -25.06
CA SER A 94 21.63 -29.47 -25.57
C SER A 94 21.16 -28.10 -26.08
N ASP A 95 20.15 -28.08 -26.95
CA ASP A 95 19.51 -26.82 -27.36
C ASP A 95 18.84 -26.16 -26.14
N CYS A 96 19.12 -24.88 -25.96
CA CYS A 96 18.69 -24.06 -24.82
C CYS A 96 17.76 -22.92 -25.23
N SER A 97 17.41 -22.82 -26.52
CA SER A 97 16.65 -21.70 -27.09
C SER A 97 15.32 -21.45 -26.37
N GLU A 98 14.52 -22.49 -26.15
CA GLU A 98 13.22 -22.40 -25.46
C GLU A 98 13.35 -21.95 -24.00
N VAL A 99 14.34 -22.46 -23.27
CA VAL A 99 14.57 -22.09 -21.86
C VAL A 99 14.99 -20.64 -21.76
N LEU A 100 15.80 -20.16 -22.71
CA LEU A 100 16.25 -18.78 -22.75
C LEU A 100 15.10 -17.81 -23.05
N GLU A 101 14.22 -18.16 -24.00
CA GLU A 101 13.01 -17.39 -24.32
C GLU A 101 12.06 -17.31 -23.10
N TYR A 102 11.88 -18.42 -22.39
CA TYR A 102 11.06 -18.42 -21.17
C TYR A 102 11.65 -17.54 -20.06
N ILE A 103 12.97 -17.59 -19.86
CA ILE A 103 13.68 -16.73 -18.92
C ILE A 103 13.52 -15.25 -19.29
N ASP A 104 13.60 -14.91 -20.58
CA ASP A 104 13.45 -13.52 -21.05
C ASP A 104 12.05 -12.97 -20.69
N HIS A 105 10.99 -13.73 -20.98
CA HIS A 105 9.62 -13.37 -20.61
C HIS A 105 9.42 -13.23 -19.09
N GLN A 106 10.06 -14.09 -18.29
CA GLN A 106 10.01 -13.96 -16.83
C GLN A 106 10.70 -12.68 -16.35
N VAL A 107 11.84 -12.32 -16.93
CA VAL A 107 12.57 -11.09 -16.60
C VAL A 107 11.76 -9.86 -16.98
N GLU A 108 11.16 -9.83 -18.16
CA GLU A 108 10.23 -8.78 -18.60
C GLU A 108 9.08 -8.62 -17.60
N PHE A 109 8.40 -9.72 -17.26
CA PHE A 109 7.32 -9.69 -16.26
C PHE A 109 7.79 -9.17 -14.90
N LEU A 110 8.95 -9.63 -14.40
CA LEU A 110 9.50 -9.18 -13.12
C LEU A 110 9.91 -7.71 -13.12
N SER A 111 10.18 -7.12 -14.28
CA SER A 111 10.46 -5.70 -14.43
C SER A 111 9.20 -4.84 -14.27
N ASP A 112 8.05 -5.32 -14.74
CA ASP A 112 6.77 -4.59 -14.72
C ASP A 112 6.04 -4.67 -13.36
N VAL A 113 6.05 -5.83 -12.72
CA VAL A 113 5.27 -6.09 -11.49
C VAL A 113 5.56 -5.09 -10.35
N PRO A 114 6.81 -4.66 -10.08
CA PRO A 114 7.09 -3.64 -9.07
C PRO A 114 6.38 -2.31 -9.35
N PHE A 115 6.27 -1.88 -10.61
CA PHE A 115 5.57 -0.65 -10.97
C PHE A 115 4.08 -0.76 -10.70
N ASP A 116 3.47 -1.92 -10.95
CA ASP A 116 2.07 -2.18 -10.60
C ASP A 116 1.85 -2.13 -9.08
N ILE A 117 2.73 -2.76 -8.30
CA ILE A 117 2.66 -2.73 -6.83
C ILE A 117 2.77 -1.28 -6.33
N VAL A 118 3.71 -0.49 -6.86
CA VAL A 118 3.88 0.92 -6.50
C VAL A 118 2.65 1.73 -6.88
N ARG A 119 2.10 1.55 -8.09
CA ARG A 119 0.90 2.24 -8.56
C ARG A 119 -0.30 1.96 -7.67
N VAL A 120 -0.55 0.69 -7.34
CA VAL A 120 -1.64 0.29 -6.45
C VAL A 120 -1.45 0.88 -5.05
N SER A 121 -0.22 0.79 -4.51
CA SER A 121 0.13 1.33 -3.20
C SER A 121 -0.05 2.85 -3.15
N ALA A 122 0.33 3.56 -4.21
CA ALA A 122 0.18 5.02 -4.31
C ALA A 122 -1.30 5.43 -4.34
N VAL A 123 -2.14 4.71 -5.09
CA VAL A 123 -3.59 4.99 -5.13
C VAL A 123 -4.24 4.72 -3.76
N SER A 124 -3.91 3.61 -3.10
CA SER A 124 -4.36 3.34 -1.73
C SER A 124 -3.84 4.38 -0.74
N GLY A 125 -2.57 4.79 -0.86
CA GLY A 125 -1.99 5.86 -0.05
C GLY A 125 -2.73 7.19 -0.23
N GLY A 126 -3.03 7.58 -1.47
CA GLY A 126 -3.83 8.76 -1.77
C GLY A 126 -5.23 8.69 -1.18
N ALA A 127 -5.90 7.53 -1.26
CA ALA A 127 -7.20 7.33 -0.61
C ALA A 127 -7.11 7.46 0.93
N CYS A 128 -6.05 6.95 1.55
CA CYS A 128 -5.80 7.12 2.99
C CYS A 128 -5.63 8.60 3.36
N VAL A 129 -4.93 9.38 2.52
CA VAL A 129 -4.80 10.83 2.71
C VAL A 129 -6.15 11.52 2.63
N VAL A 130 -6.98 11.20 1.63
CA VAL A 130 -8.33 11.76 1.51
C VAL A 130 -9.20 11.44 2.73
N ALA A 131 -9.15 10.20 3.22
CA ALA A 131 -9.87 9.81 4.44
C ALA A 131 -9.40 10.65 5.63
N ARG A 132 -8.08 10.81 5.80
CA ARG A 132 -7.48 11.63 6.87
C ARG A 132 -7.84 13.11 6.74
N HIS A 133 -7.85 13.68 5.53
CA HIS A 133 -8.31 15.05 5.32
C HIS A 133 -9.74 15.23 5.82
N ASN A 134 -10.66 14.35 5.41
CA ASN A 134 -12.06 14.44 5.81
C ASN A 134 -12.22 14.29 7.33
N LEU A 135 -11.49 13.38 7.97
CA LEU A 135 -11.53 13.19 9.42
C LEU A 135 -11.00 14.42 10.19
N VAL A 136 -9.88 15.01 9.74
CA VAL A 136 -9.30 16.18 10.42
C VAL A 136 -10.18 17.42 10.25
N LEU A 137 -10.84 17.59 9.10
CA LEU A 137 -11.73 18.72 8.84
C LEU A 137 -13.16 18.51 9.37
N ARG A 138 -13.49 17.33 9.91
CA ARG A 138 -14.86 16.99 10.35
C ARG A 138 -15.34 17.93 11.45
N ASP A 139 -14.51 18.09 12.48
CA ASP A 139 -14.83 18.87 13.67
C ASP A 139 -14.46 20.36 13.48
N TRP A 140 -13.97 20.74 12.29
CA TRP A 140 -13.63 22.13 11.98
C TRP A 140 -14.85 22.86 11.42
N GLU A 141 -15.36 23.81 12.20
CA GLU A 141 -16.41 24.75 11.81
C GLU A 141 -15.86 25.77 10.81
N ILE A 142 -15.91 25.42 9.53
CA ILE A 142 -15.51 26.28 8.41
C ILE A 142 -16.57 26.27 7.32
N ASP A 143 -16.65 27.38 6.60
CA ASP A 143 -17.49 27.50 5.41
C ASP A 143 -17.21 26.37 4.41
N ALA A 144 -18.26 25.92 3.73
CA ALA A 144 -18.18 24.81 2.78
C ALA A 144 -17.12 25.03 1.70
N ASP A 145 -16.97 26.27 1.22
CA ASP A 145 -15.97 26.65 0.21
C ASP A 145 -14.54 26.54 0.73
N GLN A 146 -14.30 26.97 1.97
CA GLN A 146 -12.98 26.84 2.61
C GLN A 146 -12.64 25.38 2.87
N ARG A 147 -13.64 24.58 3.26
CA ARG A 147 -13.50 23.12 3.44
C ARG A 147 -13.15 22.43 2.13
N SER A 148 -13.90 22.72 1.07
CA SER A 148 -13.63 22.19 -0.28
C SER A 148 -12.23 22.57 -0.75
N SER A 149 -11.84 23.84 -0.59
CA SER A 149 -10.51 24.31 -0.94
C SER A 149 -9.39 23.63 -0.13
N ALA A 150 -9.61 23.31 1.15
CA ALA A 150 -8.66 22.56 1.97
C ALA A 150 -8.54 21.09 1.54
N LEU A 151 -9.67 20.44 1.17
CA LEU A 151 -9.70 19.06 0.67
C LEU A 151 -8.99 18.88 -0.68
N GLN A 152 -8.90 19.94 -1.49
CA GLN A 152 -8.22 19.92 -2.79
C GLN A 152 -6.70 20.12 -2.69
N MET A 153 -6.17 20.40 -1.50
CA MET A 153 -4.74 20.64 -1.33
C MET A 153 -3.93 19.35 -1.60
N PRO A 154 -2.86 19.42 -2.40
CA PRO A 154 -2.05 18.27 -2.72
C PRO A 154 -1.27 17.80 -1.49
N PHE A 155 -1.16 16.49 -1.34
CA PHE A 155 -0.34 15.88 -0.31
C PHE A 155 1.15 16.06 -0.62
N GLN A 156 1.93 16.52 0.36
CA GLN A 156 3.37 16.76 0.22
C GLN A 156 4.23 15.78 1.06
N GLY A 157 3.71 14.59 1.38
CA GLY A 157 4.46 13.52 2.04
C GLY A 157 4.56 13.67 3.57
N SER A 158 5.19 14.74 4.06
CA SER A 158 5.45 14.91 5.50
C SER A 158 4.32 15.61 6.26
N VAL A 159 3.45 16.33 5.55
CA VAL A 159 2.36 17.13 6.14
C VAL A 159 1.08 16.88 5.37
N LEU A 160 -0.03 16.76 6.10
CA LEU A 160 -1.32 16.36 5.53
C LEU A 160 -1.84 17.40 4.51
N PHE A 161 -1.78 18.69 4.83
CA PHE A 161 -2.24 19.79 3.96
C PHE A 161 -1.11 20.60 3.29
N GLY A 162 0.15 20.18 3.51
CA GLY A 162 1.33 20.81 2.91
C GLY A 162 1.57 22.28 3.32
N THR A 163 2.37 22.99 2.51
CA THR A 163 2.72 24.40 2.70
C THR A 163 1.56 25.36 2.42
N GLN A 164 0.59 24.96 1.60
CA GLN A 164 -0.56 25.81 1.22
C GLN A 164 -1.42 26.21 2.42
N LEU A 165 -1.62 25.29 3.37
CA LEU A 165 -2.34 25.61 4.60
C LEU A 165 -1.56 26.61 5.47
N LYS A 166 -0.23 26.49 5.54
CA LYS A 166 0.63 27.44 6.27
C LYS A 166 0.53 28.84 5.67
N GLU A 167 0.54 28.95 4.35
CA GLU A 167 0.38 30.22 3.65
C GLU A 167 -0.99 30.85 3.90
N LYS A 168 -2.08 30.06 3.83
CA LYS A 168 -3.43 30.54 4.18
C LYS A 168 -3.50 31.02 5.63
N LEU A 169 -2.94 30.26 6.56
CA LEU A 169 -2.89 30.63 7.97
C LEU A 169 -2.12 31.94 8.18
N HIS A 170 -0.95 32.09 7.53
CA HIS A 170 -0.17 33.32 7.59
C HIS A 170 -0.93 34.54 7.04
N LYS A 171 -1.68 34.40 5.95
CA LYS A 171 -2.52 35.48 5.41
C LYS A 171 -3.62 35.89 6.41
N LEU A 172 -4.36 34.91 6.94
CA LEU A 172 -5.42 35.15 7.93
C LEU A 172 -4.89 35.79 9.23
N CYS A 173 -3.73 35.37 9.72
CA CYS A 173 -3.09 35.96 10.91
C CYS A 173 -2.65 37.40 10.68
N LYS A 174 -2.15 37.74 9.48
CA LYS A 174 -1.76 39.11 9.12
C LYS A 174 -2.98 40.04 9.03
N GLU A 175 -4.07 39.56 8.46
CA GLU A 175 -5.33 40.31 8.35
C GLU A 175 -5.97 40.55 9.72
N LYS A 176 -5.91 39.58 10.65
CA LYS A 176 -6.49 39.69 12.00
C LYS A 176 -5.65 40.43 13.04
N LYS A 177 -4.50 41.04 12.67
CA LYS A 177 -3.58 41.78 13.59
C LYS A 177 -3.26 41.08 14.92
N ASN A 178 -3.24 39.74 14.95
CA ASN A 178 -2.89 38.97 16.15
C ASN A 178 -1.76 37.98 15.84
N PRO A 179 -0.48 38.40 15.94
CA PRO A 179 0.68 37.57 15.62
C PRO A 179 1.05 36.57 16.73
N SER A 180 0.42 36.64 17.91
CA SER A 180 0.77 35.87 19.11
C SER A 180 0.17 34.46 19.19
N SER A 181 -0.74 34.08 18.29
CA SER A 181 -1.40 32.77 18.24
C SER A 181 -0.69 31.73 17.37
N LEU A 182 0.39 32.09 16.68
CA LEU A 182 1.29 31.17 15.96
C LEU A 182 2.31 30.48 16.89
N LYS A 183 2.05 30.45 18.21
CA LYS A 183 2.83 29.60 19.12
C LYS A 183 2.66 28.16 18.67
N SER A 184 3.79 27.53 18.32
CA SER A 184 3.93 26.15 17.86
C SER A 184 2.80 25.25 18.36
N LEU A 185 1.90 24.87 17.46
CA LEU A 185 0.85 23.90 17.77
C LEU A 185 1.51 22.57 18.18
N PRO A 186 0.95 21.84 19.15
CA PRO A 186 1.48 20.55 19.59
C PRO A 186 1.28 19.53 18.46
N GLY A 187 2.23 19.47 17.53
CA GLY A 187 2.14 18.70 16.30
C GLY A 187 3.23 19.05 15.28
N ASP A 188 3.82 20.25 15.36
CA ASP A 188 5.00 20.65 14.58
C ASP A 188 6.31 19.97 15.05
N ARG A 189 6.22 18.97 15.93
CA ARG A 189 7.32 18.01 16.08
C ARG A 189 7.43 17.32 14.72
N GLN A 190 8.42 17.74 13.92
CA GLN A 190 8.94 16.88 12.86
C GLN A 190 9.00 15.47 13.45
N PRO A 191 8.47 14.43 12.77
CA PRO A 191 8.73 13.07 13.18
C PRO A 191 10.23 13.03 13.41
N SER A 192 10.62 12.86 14.68
CA SER A 192 12.02 12.92 15.09
C SER A 192 12.73 12.08 14.05
N LYS A 193 13.66 12.68 13.29
CA LYS A 193 14.44 11.98 12.27
C LYS A 193 14.67 10.62 12.85
N LEU A 194 13.95 9.61 12.35
CA LEU A 194 14.09 8.25 12.84
C LEU A 194 15.55 8.04 12.57
N LYS A 195 16.36 8.09 13.65
CA LYS A 195 17.80 8.02 13.50
C LYS A 195 17.96 6.80 12.65
N SER A 196 18.56 7.00 11.49
CA SER A 196 18.92 5.93 10.59
C SER A 196 19.91 5.06 11.36
N SER A 197 19.41 4.20 12.25
CA SER A 197 20.01 2.93 12.58
C SER A 197 19.71 1.99 11.41
N LEU A 198 20.01 2.47 10.20
CA LEU A 198 20.24 1.66 9.02
C LEU A 198 21.69 1.16 9.09
N HIS A 199 22.04 0.63 10.26
CA HIS A 199 23.27 -0.08 10.62
C HIS A 199 23.03 -0.78 11.96
N GLN A 200 21.90 -1.48 12.08
CA GLN A 200 21.97 -2.76 12.76
C GLN A 200 22.22 -3.78 11.65
N PRO A 201 23.32 -4.55 11.69
CA PRO A 201 23.39 -5.74 10.85
C PRO A 201 22.15 -6.56 11.17
N PHE A 202 21.41 -6.91 10.13
CA PHE A 202 20.33 -7.87 10.21
C PHE A 202 20.91 -9.11 10.89
N ASN A 203 20.54 -9.36 12.15
CA ASN A 203 20.97 -10.56 12.84
C ASN A 203 20.26 -11.72 12.13
N GLY A 204 20.98 -12.40 11.24
CA GLY A 204 20.47 -13.37 10.27
C GLY A 204 19.93 -14.67 10.86
N SER A 205 19.44 -14.70 12.09
CA SER A 205 18.96 -15.92 12.74
C SER A 205 17.51 -16.29 12.38
N LEU A 206 16.75 -15.40 11.75
CA LEU A 206 15.34 -15.64 11.38
C LEU A 206 15.13 -16.09 9.93
N PHE A 207 16.16 -15.97 9.09
CA PHE A 207 16.18 -16.48 7.71
C PHE A 207 17.39 -17.39 7.50
N ALA A 208 17.67 -18.28 8.47
CA ALA A 208 18.49 -19.44 8.14
C ALA A 208 17.77 -20.20 7.01
N PRO A 209 18.38 -20.38 5.83
CA PRO A 209 17.80 -21.25 4.82
C PRO A 209 17.67 -22.63 5.44
N ARG A 210 16.43 -23.10 5.66
CA ARG A 210 16.18 -24.49 6.00
C ARG A 210 16.68 -25.33 4.82
N GLY A 211 17.83 -25.98 5.02
CA GLY A 211 18.33 -27.08 4.22
C GLY A 211 18.77 -26.72 2.79
N ARG A 212 20.04 -26.32 2.63
CA ARG A 212 20.75 -26.67 1.39
C ARG A 212 21.12 -28.15 1.48
N PHE A 213 20.66 -28.89 0.48
CA PHE A 213 21.22 -30.14 -0.01
C PHE A 213 22.73 -30.26 0.30
N GLN A 214 23.13 -31.28 1.06
CA GLN A 214 24.50 -31.79 1.03
C GLN A 214 24.61 -32.69 -0.21
N PRO A 215 25.50 -32.42 -1.18
CA PRO A 215 25.86 -33.42 -2.15
C PRO A 215 26.79 -34.45 -1.49
N ASP A 216 26.50 -35.71 -1.78
CA ASP A 216 27.14 -36.91 -1.27
C ASP A 216 28.67 -36.98 -1.47
N GLY A 217 29.30 -37.76 -0.59
CA GLY A 217 30.25 -38.78 -1.03
C GLY A 217 31.63 -38.32 -1.49
N ALA A 218 32.50 -37.96 -0.53
CA ALA A 218 33.93 -38.05 -0.76
C ALA A 218 34.34 -39.54 -0.77
N VAL A 219 34.37 -40.13 -1.97
CA VAL A 219 35.10 -41.37 -2.26
C VAL A 219 36.59 -41.13 -1.97
N LYS A 220 37.11 -41.74 -0.91
CA LYS A 220 38.56 -41.85 -0.71
C LYS A 220 39.07 -42.96 -1.62
N GLY A 221 39.81 -42.56 -2.66
CA GLY A 221 40.66 -43.45 -3.44
C GLY A 221 42.04 -43.56 -2.81
N ASN A 222 42.50 -44.82 -2.72
CA ASN A 222 43.83 -45.36 -2.38
C ASN A 222 44.43 -45.06 -1.00
#